data_AF-A0AA47AA95-F1
#
_entry.id   AF-A0AA47AA95-F1
#
_cell.length_a   1.000
_cell.length_b   1.000
_cell.length_c   1.000
_cell.angle_alpha   90.00
_cell.angle_beta   90.00
_cell.angle_gamma   90.00
#
_symmetry.space_group_name_H-M   'P 1'
#
loop_
_entity.id
_entity.type
_entity.pdbx_description
1 polymer ?
#
loop_
_entity_poly.entity_id
_entity_poly.type
_entity_poly.pdbx_seq_one_letter_code
_entity_poly.pdbx_strand_id
1 'polypeptide(L)'
;MKPSPHLNLFEAIAQGIIEAPAGDDHPAADRWRWFADLYANRTWGLVAAIDGFPRLVADQIAAACRDTATDRATIEQWQGIADLARTARTAALSPGLDIAWSAVADTCTDALDHLAGHTFGGLEAILGALDALGHEHETTIAMSFARDAYTAWQHRIAPPATSDRNVA
;
A
#
# COMPACT_ATOMS: atom_id res chain seq x y z
N MET A 1 -18.47 -12.63 -20.12
CA MET A 1 -17.49 -12.04 -19.19
C MET A 1 -16.84 -10.89 -19.91
N LYS A 2 -17.12 -9.63 -19.53
CA LYS A 2 -16.41 -8.48 -20.12
C LYS A 2 -15.03 -8.43 -19.43
N PRO A 3 -13.92 -8.22 -20.16
CA PRO A 3 -12.63 -8.06 -19.52
C PRO A 3 -12.71 -6.85 -18.60
N SER A 4 -12.25 -7.00 -17.35
CA SER A 4 -12.05 -5.88 -16.44
C SER A 4 -11.16 -4.86 -17.16
N PRO A 5 -11.49 -3.56 -17.12
CA PRO A 5 -10.61 -2.55 -17.66
C PRO A 5 -9.41 -2.48 -16.72
N HIS A 6 -8.40 -3.31 -16.97
CA HIS A 6 -7.11 -3.21 -16.32
C HIS A 6 -6.73 -1.73 -16.37
N LEU A 7 -6.64 -1.14 -15.18
CA LEU A 7 -6.33 0.27 -15.02
C LEU A 7 -5.09 0.55 -15.86
N ASN A 8 -5.19 1.50 -16.79
CA ASN A 8 -4.05 1.97 -17.59
C ASN A 8 -2.80 2.25 -16.73
N LEU A 9 -3.00 2.58 -15.46
CA LEU A 9 -1.98 2.78 -14.45
C LEU A 9 -1.36 1.47 -13.93
N PHE A 10 -2.16 0.44 -13.63
CA PHE A 10 -1.63 -0.87 -13.19
C PHE A 10 -0.68 -1.44 -14.25
N GLU A 11 -1.13 -1.48 -15.50
CA GLU A 11 -0.32 -2.00 -16.61
C GLU A 11 0.93 -1.15 -16.86
N ALA A 12 0.81 0.18 -16.78
CA ALA A 12 1.95 1.07 -16.94
C ALA A 12 3.00 0.92 -15.82
N ILE A 13 2.58 0.69 -14.58
CA ILE A 13 3.50 0.41 -13.47
C ILE A 13 4.16 -0.95 -13.64
N ALA A 14 3.37 -1.99 -13.95
CA ALA A 14 3.88 -3.34 -14.15
C ALA A 14 4.88 -3.42 -15.32
N GLN A 15 4.75 -2.55 -16.33
CA GLN A 15 5.69 -2.42 -17.46
C GLN A 15 6.87 -1.48 -17.17
N GLY A 16 6.92 -0.84 -16.01
CA GLY A 16 7.96 0.14 -15.66
C GLY A 16 7.89 1.45 -16.45
N ILE A 17 6.74 1.76 -17.06
CA ILE A 17 6.51 3.03 -17.77
C ILE A 17 6.28 4.16 -16.76
N ILE A 18 5.58 3.86 -15.67
CA ILE A 18 5.33 4.77 -14.56
C ILE A 18 5.95 4.18 -13.31
N GLU A 19 6.68 5.00 -12.55
CA GLU A 19 7.23 4.59 -11.27
C GLU A 19 6.10 4.37 -10.25
N ALA A 20 6.19 3.29 -9.48
CA ALA A 20 5.27 3.03 -8.38
C ALA A 20 5.50 4.03 -7.23
N PRO A 21 4.47 4.38 -6.44
CA PRO A 21 4.70 5.03 -5.16
C PRO A 21 5.60 4.17 -4.28
N ALA A 22 6.32 4.75 -3.33
CA ALA A 22 7.21 4.00 -2.44
C ALA A 22 8.24 3.12 -3.18
N GLY A 23 8.75 3.59 -4.34
CA GLY A 23 9.79 2.92 -5.12
C GLY A 23 11.11 2.72 -4.38
N ASP A 24 11.92 1.79 -4.87
CA ASP A 24 13.14 1.29 -4.21
C ASP A 24 14.24 2.35 -4.01
N ASP A 25 14.22 3.42 -4.81
CA ASP A 25 15.20 4.51 -4.76
C ASP A 25 14.98 5.49 -3.58
N HIS A 26 13.97 5.24 -2.76
CA HIS A 26 13.61 6.10 -1.62
C HIS A 26 13.91 5.47 -0.26
N PRO A 27 14.12 6.29 0.80
CA PRO A 27 14.39 5.78 2.13
C PRO A 27 13.31 4.81 2.62
N ALA A 28 13.74 3.66 3.16
CA ALA A 28 12.85 2.63 3.69
C ALA A 28 11.79 3.19 4.66
N ALA A 29 12.18 4.12 5.53
CA ALA A 29 11.27 4.75 6.49
C ALA A 29 10.11 5.50 5.81
N ASP A 30 10.34 6.18 4.69
CA ASP A 30 9.29 6.90 3.98
C ASP A 30 8.37 5.94 3.22
N ARG A 31 8.94 4.88 2.63
CA ARG A 31 8.20 3.80 1.97
C ARG A 31 7.26 3.11 2.95
N TRP A 32 7.76 2.70 4.11
CA TRP A 32 6.95 2.08 5.18
C TRP A 32 5.85 2.99 5.71
N ARG A 33 6.11 4.29 5.87
CA ARG A 33 5.06 5.24 6.25
C ARG A 33 4.00 5.39 5.17
N TRP A 34 4.36 5.32 3.89
CA TRP A 34 3.40 5.32 2.80
C TRP A 34 2.56 4.03 2.80
N PHE A 35 3.15 2.86 3.03
CA PHE A 35 2.38 1.62 3.23
C PHE A 35 1.39 1.72 4.41
N ALA A 36 1.75 2.41 5.49
CA ALA A 36 0.81 2.65 6.58
C ALA A 36 -0.45 3.42 6.10
N ASP A 37 -0.27 4.41 5.22
CA ASP A 37 -1.38 5.16 4.64
C ASP A 37 -2.15 4.31 3.61
N LEU A 38 -1.47 3.47 2.82
CA LEU A 38 -2.10 2.55 1.87
C LEU A 38 -3.18 1.71 2.54
N TYR A 39 -2.95 1.23 3.77
CA TYR A 39 -3.94 0.42 4.48
C TYR A 39 -4.98 1.28 5.23
N ALA A 40 -4.55 2.29 5.98
CA ALA A 40 -5.40 2.94 6.99
C ALA A 40 -5.90 4.35 6.62
N ASN A 41 -5.47 4.93 5.49
CA ASN A 41 -5.97 6.24 5.09
C ASN A 41 -7.48 6.17 4.78
N ARG A 42 -8.27 7.00 5.46
CA ARG A 42 -9.74 6.96 5.38
C ARG A 42 -10.34 7.64 4.15
N THR A 43 -9.50 8.27 3.34
CA THR A 43 -9.92 8.90 2.10
C THR A 43 -9.56 8.02 0.91
N TRP A 44 -8.35 7.46 0.90
CA TRP A 44 -7.85 6.73 -0.28
C TRP A 44 -7.27 5.33 -0.03
N GLY A 45 -7.04 4.95 1.23
CA GLY A 45 -6.46 3.64 1.56
C GLY A 45 -7.45 2.49 1.38
N LEU A 46 -6.97 1.25 1.49
CA LEU A 46 -7.80 0.03 1.34
C LEU A 46 -8.98 0.01 2.32
N VAL A 47 -8.83 0.55 3.53
CA VAL A 47 -9.95 0.68 4.48
C VAL A 47 -11.09 1.56 3.99
N ALA A 48 -10.81 2.53 3.11
CA ALA A 48 -11.81 3.42 2.53
C ALA A 48 -12.35 2.88 1.21
N ALA A 49 -11.52 2.10 0.50
CA ALA A 49 -11.77 1.72 -0.87
C ALA A 49 -12.25 0.27 -1.03
N ILE A 50 -12.04 -0.63 -0.09
CA ILE A 50 -12.45 -2.03 -0.23
C ILE A 50 -13.54 -2.34 0.80
N ASP A 51 -14.76 -2.55 0.32
CA ASP A 51 -15.87 -2.92 1.18
C ASP A 51 -15.57 -4.24 1.90
N GLY A 52 -15.77 -4.24 3.22
CA GLY A 52 -15.45 -5.39 4.07
C GLY A 52 -13.99 -5.50 4.51
N PHE A 53 -13.08 -4.62 4.07
CA PHE A 53 -11.73 -4.56 4.63
C PHE A 53 -11.77 -3.96 6.06
N PRO A 54 -11.45 -4.72 7.12
CA PRO A 54 -11.77 -4.31 8.49
C PRO A 54 -10.87 -3.17 8.98
N ARG A 55 -11.47 -2.08 9.42
CA ARG A 55 -10.75 -0.91 9.93
C ARG A 55 -9.79 -1.19 11.07
N LEU A 56 -10.18 -2.03 12.03
CA LEU A 56 -9.31 -2.40 13.14
C LEU A 56 -8.02 -3.08 12.64
N VAL A 57 -8.13 -3.92 11.61
CA VAL A 57 -6.98 -4.60 11.03
C VAL A 57 -6.14 -3.65 10.19
N ALA A 58 -6.77 -2.78 9.40
CA ALA A 58 -6.07 -1.72 8.68
C ALA A 58 -5.22 -0.86 9.62
N ASP A 59 -5.77 -0.47 10.78
CA ASP A 59 -5.06 0.30 11.81
C ASP A 59 -3.89 -0.50 12.42
N GLN A 60 -4.04 -1.81 12.61
CA GLN A 60 -2.97 -2.71 13.08
C GLN A 60 -1.82 -2.84 12.07
N ILE A 61 -2.13 -3.06 10.80
CA ILE A 61 -1.13 -3.13 9.73
C ILE A 61 -0.40 -1.79 9.62
N ALA A 62 -1.13 -0.69 9.64
CA ALA A 62 -0.54 0.64 9.58
C ALA A 62 0.35 0.96 10.79
N ALA A 63 0.00 0.44 11.98
CA ALA A 63 0.87 0.55 13.15
C ALA A 63 2.17 -0.25 12.95
N ALA A 64 2.08 -1.48 12.45
CA ALA A 64 3.25 -2.30 12.14
C ALA A 64 4.15 -1.62 11.09
N CYS A 65 3.59 -1.09 10.00
CA CYS A 65 4.32 -0.30 9.02
C CYS A 65 5.06 0.89 9.65
N ARG A 66 4.40 1.65 10.54
CA ARG A 66 5.03 2.78 11.25
C ARG A 66 6.12 2.34 12.22
N ASP A 67 5.95 1.19 12.86
CA ASP A 67 6.97 0.62 13.72
C ASP A 67 8.17 0.16 12.90
N THR A 68 7.97 -0.49 11.74
CA THR A 68 9.04 -0.84 10.80
C THR A 68 9.79 0.41 10.31
N ALA A 69 9.07 1.50 10.00
CA ALA A 69 9.67 2.77 9.61
C ALA A 69 10.55 3.43 10.70
N THR A 70 10.49 2.93 11.94
CA THR A 70 11.23 3.45 13.10
C THR A 70 12.07 2.37 13.78
N ASP A 71 12.31 1.24 13.10
CA ASP A 71 13.07 0.09 13.59
C ASP A 71 12.54 -0.48 14.93
N ARG A 72 11.22 -0.41 15.14
CA ARG A 72 10.53 -0.90 16.35
C ARG A 72 9.62 -2.12 16.10
N ALA A 73 9.41 -2.50 14.84
CA ALA A 73 8.59 -3.67 14.53
C ALA A 73 9.26 -4.96 14.98
N THR A 74 8.45 -5.97 15.28
CA THR A 74 8.94 -7.32 15.63
C THR A 74 8.52 -8.35 14.60
N ILE A 75 9.26 -9.46 14.55
CA ILE A 75 8.93 -10.60 13.68
C ILE A 75 7.54 -11.15 14.04
N GLU A 76 7.23 -11.25 15.33
CA GLU A 76 5.94 -11.78 15.82
C GLU A 76 4.76 -10.89 15.38
N GLN A 77 4.95 -9.57 15.34
CA GLN A 77 3.93 -8.63 14.87
C GLN A 77 3.57 -8.93 13.41
N TRP A 78 4.57 -9.08 12.54
CA TRP A 78 4.36 -9.35 11.12
C TRP A 78 3.88 -10.78 10.84
N GLN A 79 4.33 -11.78 11.60
CA GLN A 79 3.81 -13.14 11.52
C GLN A 79 2.32 -13.21 11.91
N GLY A 80 1.91 -12.48 12.96
CA GLY A 80 0.50 -12.39 13.35
C GLY A 80 -0.37 -11.76 12.26
N ILE A 81 0.13 -10.73 11.58
CA ILE A 81 -0.57 -10.10 10.44
C ILE A 81 -0.63 -11.07 9.25
N ALA A 82 0.45 -11.79 8.95
CA ALA A 82 0.46 -12.77 7.85
C ALA A 82 -0.56 -13.90 8.06
N ASP A 83 -0.66 -14.42 9.28
CA ASP A 83 -1.66 -15.44 9.63
C ASP A 83 -3.10 -14.92 9.53
N LEU A 84 -3.31 -13.67 9.94
CA LEU A 84 -4.59 -13.00 9.77
C LEU A 84 -4.92 -12.86 8.29
N ALA A 85 -4.00 -12.33 7.48
CA ALA A 85 -4.20 -12.15 6.04
C ALA A 85 -4.53 -13.46 5.35
N ARG A 86 -3.79 -14.54 5.64
CA ARG A 86 -4.06 -15.89 5.12
C ARG A 86 -5.46 -16.36 5.47
N THR A 87 -5.89 -16.18 6.72
CA THR A 87 -7.24 -16.57 7.17
C THR A 87 -8.31 -15.73 6.48
N ALA A 88 -8.10 -14.41 6.40
CA ALA A 88 -9.05 -13.49 5.81
C ALA A 88 -9.23 -13.70 4.29
N ARG A 89 -8.17 -14.08 3.56
CA ARG A 89 -8.24 -14.52 2.16
C ARG A 89 -9.21 -15.69 1.97
N THR A 90 -9.09 -16.72 2.81
CA THR A 90 -9.99 -17.89 2.73
C THR A 90 -11.45 -17.57 3.01
N ALA A 91 -11.71 -16.44 3.70
CA ALA A 91 -13.04 -15.96 4.04
C ALA A 91 -13.51 -14.79 3.16
N ALA A 92 -12.73 -14.36 2.17
CA ALA A 92 -13.04 -13.22 1.34
C ALA A 92 -14.32 -13.46 0.52
N LEU A 93 -15.22 -12.47 0.53
CA LEU A 93 -16.54 -12.56 -0.12
C LEU A 93 -16.59 -11.88 -1.49
N SER A 94 -15.50 -11.22 -1.90
CA SER A 94 -15.34 -10.61 -3.21
C SER A 94 -13.91 -10.81 -3.74
N PRO A 95 -13.71 -10.75 -5.07
CA PRO A 95 -12.37 -10.81 -5.66
C PRO A 95 -11.46 -9.68 -5.18
N GLY A 96 -11.96 -8.44 -5.10
CA GLY A 96 -11.15 -7.30 -4.67
C GLY A 96 -10.73 -7.42 -3.19
N LEU A 97 -11.57 -7.99 -2.32
CA LEU A 97 -11.20 -8.27 -0.94
C LEU A 97 -10.13 -9.38 -0.83
N ASP A 98 -10.20 -10.45 -1.63
CA ASP A 98 -9.14 -11.49 -1.67
C ASP A 98 -7.81 -10.90 -2.15
N ILE A 99 -7.84 -10.08 -3.20
CA ILE A 99 -6.65 -9.43 -3.74
C ILE A 99 -6.09 -8.41 -2.73
N ALA A 100 -6.93 -7.64 -2.05
CA ALA A 100 -6.50 -6.72 -1.00
C ALA A 100 -5.76 -7.46 0.14
N TRP A 101 -6.25 -8.63 0.56
CA TRP A 101 -5.53 -9.45 1.53
C TRP A 101 -4.28 -10.13 0.97
N SER A 102 -4.21 -10.36 -0.34
CA SER A 102 -2.97 -10.78 -1.01
C SER A 102 -1.90 -9.70 -0.89
N ALA A 103 -2.26 -8.44 -1.15
CA ALA A 103 -1.34 -7.31 -0.98
C ALA A 103 -0.85 -7.16 0.47
N VAL A 104 -1.68 -7.46 1.48
CA VAL A 104 -1.25 -7.52 2.88
C VAL A 104 -0.22 -8.62 3.10
N ALA A 105 -0.43 -9.81 2.51
CA ALA A 105 0.52 -10.92 2.62
C ALA A 105 1.87 -10.60 1.95
N ASP A 106 1.86 -9.90 0.82
CA ASP A 106 3.08 -9.44 0.14
C ASP A 106 3.84 -8.44 1.01
N THR A 107 3.14 -7.47 1.61
CA THR A 107 3.75 -6.55 2.59
C THR A 107 4.32 -7.26 3.81
N CYS A 108 3.69 -8.34 4.28
CA CYS A 108 4.26 -9.14 5.36
C CYS A 108 5.57 -9.82 4.94
N THR A 109 5.66 -10.31 3.70
CA THR A 109 6.89 -10.89 3.15
C THR A 109 7.99 -9.84 3.11
N ASP A 110 7.70 -8.68 2.52
CA ASP A 110 8.63 -7.54 2.49
C ASP A 110 9.10 -7.11 3.88
N ALA A 111 8.20 -7.10 4.87
CA ALA A 111 8.52 -6.72 6.23
C ALA A 111 9.44 -7.74 6.91
N LEU A 112 9.20 -9.03 6.71
CA LEU A 112 10.03 -10.10 7.26
C LEU A 112 11.42 -10.12 6.62
N ASP A 113 11.51 -9.91 5.30
CA ASP A 113 12.78 -9.75 4.60
C ASP A 113 13.56 -8.53 5.12
N HIS A 114 12.87 -7.41 5.28
CA HIS A 114 13.47 -6.19 5.84
C HIS A 114 14.02 -6.40 7.26
N LEU A 115 13.25 -7.06 8.14
CA LEU A 115 13.68 -7.37 9.51
C LEU A 115 14.85 -8.38 9.56
N ALA A 116 14.99 -9.23 8.54
CA ALA A 116 16.16 -10.10 8.38
C ALA A 116 17.40 -9.37 7.82
N GLY A 117 17.29 -8.07 7.54
CA GLY A 117 18.37 -7.26 6.95
C GLY A 117 18.49 -7.40 5.44
N HIS A 118 17.46 -7.92 4.77
CA HIS A 118 17.37 -7.98 3.31
C HIS A 118 16.69 -6.72 2.74
N THR A 119 16.88 -6.48 1.45
CA THR A 119 16.13 -5.46 0.71
C THR A 119 14.67 -5.91 0.53
N PHE A 120 13.74 -4.96 0.53
CA PHE A 120 12.32 -5.21 0.24
C PHE A 120 11.87 -4.36 -0.95
N GLY A 121 10.91 -4.88 -1.72
CA GLY A 121 10.46 -4.30 -2.99
C GLY A 121 9.12 -3.58 -2.86
N GLY A 122 8.11 -4.20 -2.25
CA GLY A 122 6.80 -3.58 -2.07
C GLY A 122 5.95 -3.41 -3.33
N LEU A 123 6.47 -3.72 -4.52
CA LEU A 123 5.77 -3.54 -5.79
C LEU A 123 4.55 -4.45 -5.90
N GLU A 124 4.68 -5.69 -5.44
CA GLU A 124 3.60 -6.69 -5.42
C GLU A 124 2.42 -6.19 -4.58
N ALA A 125 2.69 -5.62 -3.40
CA ALA A 125 1.65 -5.05 -2.55
C ALA A 125 0.96 -3.83 -3.21
N ILE A 126 1.71 -2.98 -3.91
CA ILE A 126 1.15 -1.82 -4.63
C ILE A 126 0.27 -2.28 -5.78
N LEU A 127 0.77 -3.19 -6.62
CA LEU A 127 0.04 -3.73 -7.75
C LEU A 127 -1.22 -4.48 -7.28
N GLY A 128 -1.11 -5.29 -6.22
CA GLY A 128 -2.24 -5.96 -5.60
C GLY A 128 -3.29 -4.98 -5.09
N ALA A 129 -2.88 -3.88 -4.43
CA ALA A 129 -3.82 -2.86 -3.99
C ALA A 129 -4.54 -2.18 -5.17
N LEU A 130 -3.83 -1.85 -6.25
CA LEU A 130 -4.45 -1.26 -7.45
C LEU A 130 -5.39 -2.23 -8.18
N ASP A 131 -5.03 -3.51 -8.24
CA ASP A 131 -5.87 -4.55 -8.85
C ASP A 131 -7.14 -4.81 -8.02
N ALA A 132 -7.02 -4.82 -6.69
CA ALA A 132 -8.16 -4.87 -5.78
C ALA A 132 -9.16 -3.72 -6.04
N LEU A 133 -8.65 -2.49 -6.21
CA LEU A 133 -9.48 -1.34 -6.57
C LEU A 133 -10.18 -1.52 -7.92
N GLY A 134 -9.48 -2.03 -8.93
CA GLY A 134 -10.04 -2.31 -10.25
C GLY A 134 -11.13 -3.39 -10.24
N HIS A 135 -11.12 -4.26 -9.24
CA HIS A 135 -12.15 -5.29 -9.03
C HIS A 135 -13.35 -4.80 -8.23
N GLU A 136 -13.17 -3.88 -7.27
CA GLU A 136 -14.27 -3.33 -6.47
C GLU A 136 -14.99 -2.15 -7.13
N HIS A 137 -14.30 -1.37 -7.96
CA HIS A 137 -14.80 -0.09 -8.46
C HIS A 137 -14.83 0.03 -9.97
N GLU A 138 -15.71 0.92 -10.46
CA GLU A 138 -15.58 1.44 -11.82
C GLU A 138 -14.24 2.18 -12.00
N THR A 139 -13.71 2.14 -13.22
CA THR A 139 -12.37 2.68 -13.56
C THR A 139 -12.16 4.12 -13.09
N THR A 140 -13.16 4.99 -13.20
CA THR A 140 -13.06 6.40 -12.81
C THR A 140 -12.85 6.56 -11.30
N ILE A 141 -13.52 5.74 -10.49
CA ILE A 141 -13.41 5.73 -9.04
C ILE A 141 -12.06 5.14 -8.63
N ALA A 142 -11.69 3.98 -9.17
CA ALA A 142 -10.39 3.36 -8.91
C ALA A 142 -9.20 4.29 -9.26
N MET A 143 -9.31 5.03 -10.38
CA MET A 143 -8.31 6.04 -10.74
C MET A 143 -8.26 7.23 -9.78
N SER A 144 -9.37 7.60 -9.14
CA SER A 144 -9.37 8.64 -8.12
C SER A 144 -8.56 8.18 -6.90
N PHE A 145 -8.80 6.97 -6.42
CA PHE A 145 -8.05 6.36 -5.32
C PHE A 145 -6.55 6.29 -5.63
N ALA A 146 -6.20 5.80 -6.82
CA ALA A 146 -4.80 5.72 -7.23
C ALA A 146 -4.14 7.09 -7.33
N ARG A 147 -4.83 8.09 -7.88
CA ARG A 147 -4.32 9.47 -7.95
C ARG A 147 -4.04 10.04 -6.57
N ASP A 148 -4.93 9.82 -5.61
CA ASP A 148 -4.75 10.32 -4.24
C ASP A 148 -3.57 9.62 -3.54
N ALA A 149 -3.41 8.32 -3.76
CA ALA A 149 -2.26 7.55 -3.27
C ALA A 149 -0.92 8.07 -3.82
N TYR A 150 -0.87 8.36 -5.13
CA TYR A 150 0.28 8.98 -5.80
C TYR A 150 0.54 10.40 -5.30
N THR A 151 -0.51 11.19 -5.14
CA THR A 151 -0.41 12.55 -4.62
C THR A 151 0.16 12.53 -3.21
N ALA A 152 -0.30 11.62 -2.34
CA ALA A 152 0.23 11.45 -1.00
C ALA A 152 1.72 11.07 -1.01
N TRP A 153 2.15 10.23 -1.95
CA TRP A 153 3.56 9.90 -2.13
C TRP A 153 4.39 11.12 -2.54
N GLN A 154 3.94 11.86 -3.55
CA GLN A 154 4.64 13.07 -4.02
C GLN A 154 4.82 14.10 -2.91
N HIS A 155 3.80 14.31 -2.06
CA HIS A 155 3.91 15.21 -0.91
C HIS A 155 4.92 14.72 0.14
N ARG A 156 5.11 13.40 0.26
CA ARG A 156 6.04 12.79 1.21
C ARG A 156 7.50 12.98 0.78
N ILE A 157 7.77 12.84 -0.52
CA ILE A 157 9.13 12.96 -1.07
C ILE A 157 9.48 14.36 -1.56
N ALA A 158 8.51 15.28 -1.58
CA ALA A 158 8.75 16.67 -1.91
C ALA A 158 9.81 17.24 -0.95
N PRO A 159 10.86 17.91 -1.47
CA PRO A 159 11.79 18.64 -0.62
C PRO A 159 11.02 19.61 0.27
N PRO A 160 11.45 19.85 1.52
CA PRO A 160 10.85 20.91 2.32
C PRO A 160 10.90 22.19 1.50
N ALA A 161 9.75 22.86 1.35
CA ALA A 161 9.68 24.13 0.65
C ALA A 161 10.76 25.03 1.25
N THR A 162 11.72 25.44 0.41
CA THR A 162 12.67 26.47 0.78
C THR A 162 11.85 27.68 1.15
N SER A 163 11.69 27.91 2.46
CA SER A 163 11.21 29.18 2.95
C SER A 163 12.24 30.19 2.49
N ASP A 164 11.94 30.92 1.41
CA ASP A 164 12.63 32.15 1.08
C ASP A 164 12.39 33.12 2.24
N ARG A 165 13.15 32.94 3.33
CA ARG A 165 13.42 34.00 4.29
C ARG A 165 14.47 34.90 3.65
N ASN A 166 14.01 35.69 2.69
CA ASN A 166 14.68 36.89 2.22
C ASN A 166 13.76 38.08 2.43
N VAL A 167 13.71 38.61 3.65
CA VAL A 167 13.42 40.03 4.00
C VAL A 167 13.86 40.17 5.48
N ALA A 168 14.78 41.03 5.93
CA ALA A 168 15.45 42.22 5.40
C ALA A 168 16.91 42.27 5.91
#